data_AF-A0A543G3A3-F1
#
_entry.id   AF-A0A543G3A3-F1
#
_cell.length_a   1.000
_cell.length_b   1.000
_cell.length_c   1.000
_cell.angle_alpha   90.00
_cell.angle_beta   90.00
_cell.angle_gamma   90.00
#
_symmetry.space_group_name_H-M   'P 1'
#
loop_
_entity.id
_entity.type
_entity.pdbx_description
1 polymer ?
#
loop_
_entity_poly.entity_id
_entity_poly.type
_entity_poly.pdbx_seq_one_letter_code
_entity_poly.pdbx_strand_id
1 'polypeptide(L)' 'MKLQVLQDNFGNQTGVYVPMEDWTLIKKNYPDIESLEQELPQWEKDLIDDRLEAIAKNPERLKPIESLFEELKRKI' A
#
# COMPACT_ATOMS: atom_id res chain seq x y z
N MET A 1 -3.01 -8.49 18.40
CA MET A 1 -3.77 -9.02 17.25
C MET A 1 -4.19 -10.47 17.43
N LYS A 2 -5.44 -10.65 17.86
CA LYS A 2 -6.14 -11.95 17.84
C LYS A 2 -7.29 -11.89 16.84
N LEU A 3 -7.00 -12.17 15.57
CA LEU A 3 -7.98 -12.17 14.49
C LEU A 3 -8.86 -13.42 14.54
N GLN A 4 -10.14 -13.27 14.20
CA GLN A 4 -11.05 -14.39 14.00
C GLN A 4 -11.69 -14.26 12.62
N VAL A 5 -11.77 -15.37 11.88
CA VAL A 5 -12.42 -15.39 10.57
C VAL A 5 -13.91 -15.63 10.78
N LEU A 6 -14.73 -14.81 10.14
CA LEU A 6 -16.18 -14.96 10.10
C LEU A 6 -16.56 -15.75 8.85
N GLN A 7 -17.48 -16.70 9.00
CA GLN A 7 -17.99 -17.51 7.90
C GLN A 7 -19.50 -17.27 7.73
N ASP A 8 -19.99 -17.37 6.49
CA ASP A 8 -21.43 -17.43 6.22
C ASP A 8 -22.02 -18.82 6.55
N ASN A 9 -23.32 -18.96 6.33
CA ASN A 9 -24.05 -20.20 6.58
C ASN A 9 -23.64 -21.36 5.65
N PHE A 10 -22.84 -21.09 4.61
CA PHE A 10 -22.30 -22.08 3.68
C PHE A 10 -20.82 -22.39 3.97
N GLY A 11 -20.23 -21.77 5.01
CA GLY A 11 -18.83 -21.94 5.38
C GLY A 11 -17.86 -21.04 4.60
N ASN A 12 -18.35 -20.13 3.75
CA ASN A 12 -17.50 -19.21 3.01
C ASN A 12 -16.99 -18.12 3.95
N GLN A 13 -15.71 -17.76 3.85
CA GLN A 13 -15.13 -16.68 4.64
C GLN A 13 -15.68 -15.33 4.14
N THR A 14 -16.34 -14.58 5.02
CA THR A 14 -16.99 -13.30 4.67
C THR A 14 -16.35 -12.09 5.32
N GLY A 15 -15.53 -12.29 6.34
CA GLY A 15 -14.84 -11.20 7.00
C GLY A 15 -13.91 -11.64 8.09
N VAL A 16 -13.35 -10.65 8.77
CA VAL A 16 -12.50 -10.85 9.94
C VAL A 16 -12.99 -9.97 11.08
N TYR A 17 -12.97 -10.52 12.29
CA TYR A 17 -13.13 -9.76 13.52
C TYR A 17 -11.77 -9.34 14.04
N VAL A 18 -11.61 -8.02 14.24
CA VAL A 18 -10.44 -7.39 14.85
C VAL A 18 -10.87 -6.80 16.20
N PRO A 19 -10.20 -7.13 17.32
CA PRO A 19 -10.46 -6.48 18.60
C PRO A 19 -10.30 -4.95 18.50
N MET A 20 -11.13 -4.18 19.20
CA MET A 20 -11.13 -2.71 19.09
C MET A 20 -9.79 -2.07 19.48
N GLU A 21 -9.08 -2.63 20.45
CA GLU A 21 -7.73 -2.18 20.84
C GLU A 21 -6.73 -2.32 19.69
N ASP A 22 -6.73 -3.47 19.03
CA ASP A 22 -5.90 -3.74 17.86
C ASP A 22 -6.31 -2.82 16.68
N TRP A 23 -7.62 -2.65 16.44
CA TRP A 23 -8.13 -1.75 15.40
C TRP A 23 -7.69 -0.30 15.63
N THR A 24 -7.73 0.18 16.88
CA THR A 24 -7.28 1.53 17.24
C THR A 24 -5.79 1.74 16.97
N LEU A 25 -4.96 0.74 17.27
CA LEU A 25 -3.52 0.77 16.95
C LEU A 25 -3.28 0.79 15.44
N ILE A 26 -4.05 0.03 14.67
CA ILE A 26 -3.98 0.04 13.20
C ILE A 26 -4.31 1.45 12.67
N LYS A 27 -5.43 2.05 13.09
CA LYS A 27 -5.83 3.40 12.64
C LYS A 27 -4.84 4.49 13.03
N LYS A 28 -4.13 4.32 14.14
CA LYS A 28 -3.06 5.24 14.55
C LYS A 28 -1.87 5.23 13.57
N ASN A 29 -1.53 4.06 13.02
CA ASN A 29 -0.42 3.91 12.08
C ASN A 29 -0.84 4.17 10.63
N TYR A 30 -2.12 3.96 10.31
CA TYR A 30 -2.70 4.11 8.97
C TYR A 30 -3.99 4.94 9.09
N PRO A 31 -3.90 6.27 9.23
CA PRO A 31 -5.06 7.13 9.46
C PRO A 31 -6.04 7.16 8.28
N ASP A 32 -5.57 6.78 7.11
CA ASP A 32 -6.27 6.69 5.82
C ASP A 32 -6.89 5.31 5.56
N ILE A 33 -6.81 4.37 6.51
CA ILE A 33 -7.26 2.99 6.32
C ILE A 33 -8.77 2.87 6.01
N GLU A 34 -9.59 3.79 6.53
CA GLU A 34 -11.04 3.81 6.26
C GLU A 34 -11.37 4.41 4.88
N SER A 35 -10.39 5.01 4.21
CA SER A 35 -10.49 5.60 2.87
C SER A 35 -9.79 4.78 1.77
N LEU A 36 -9.34 3.55 2.08
CA LEU A 36 -8.66 2.67 1.11
C LEU A 36 -9.51 2.30 -0.11
N GLU A 37 -10.83 2.43 -0.04
CA GLU A 37 -11.73 2.20 -1.17
C GLU A 37 -11.76 3.36 -2.18
N GLN A 38 -11.08 4.47 -1.89
CA GLN A 38 -11.00 5.59 -2.83
C GLN A 38 -10.02 5.22 -3.95
N GLU A 39 -10.52 5.29 -5.19
CA GLU A 39 -9.62 5.26 -6.34
C GLU A 39 -8.55 6.36 -6.19
N LEU A 40 -7.33 6.06 -6.65
CA LEU A 40 -6.25 7.05 -6.68
C LEU A 40 -6.76 8.34 -7.34
N PRO A 41 -6.48 9.52 -6.76
CA PRO A 41 -6.73 10.80 -7.41
C PRO A 41 -6.16 10.82 -8.83
N GLN A 42 -6.84 11.49 -9.76
CA GLN A 42 -6.44 11.46 -11.18
C GLN A 42 -4.99 11.89 -11.40
N TRP A 43 -4.50 12.88 -10.65
CA TRP A 43 -3.11 13.34 -10.76
C TRP A 43 -2.08 12.26 -10.38
N GLU A 44 -2.42 11.35 -9.45
CA GLU A 44 -1.55 10.24 -9.09
C GLU A 44 -1.50 9.19 -10.20
N LYS A 45 -2.65 8.92 -10.84
CA LYS A 45 -2.74 8.04 -12.00
C LYS A 45 -1.92 8.61 -13.16
N ASP A 46 -2.10 9.90 -13.48
CA ASP A 46 -1.37 10.59 -14.54
C ASP A 46 0.15 10.54 -14.30
N LEU A 47 0.60 10.76 -13.06
CA LEU A 47 2.01 10.67 -12.69
C LEU A 47 2.57 9.26 -12.88
N ILE A 48 1.80 8.22 -12.56
CA ILE A 48 2.21 6.83 -12.77
C ILE A 48 2.34 6.55 -14.27
N ASP A 49 1.36 6.97 -15.07
CA ASP A 49 1.35 6.79 -16.52
C ASP A 49 2.55 7.49 -17.18
N ASP A 50 2.84 8.74 -16.80
CA ASP A 50 4.03 9.48 -17.27
C ASP A 50 5.33 8.75 -16.94
N ARG A 51 5.43 8.18 -15.74
CA ARG A 51 6.61 7.41 -15.32
C ARG A 51 6.75 6.11 -16.11
N LEU A 52 5.65 5.40 -16.33
CA LEU A 52 5.65 4.18 -17.13
C LEU A 52 6.04 4.46 -18.58
N GLU A 53 5.55 5.57 -19.16
CA GLU A 53 5.93 5.99 -20.51
C GLU A 53 7.41 6.36 -20.59
N ALA A 54 7.93 7.09 -19.59
CA ALA A 54 9.35 7.44 -19.52
C ALA A 54 10.26 6.20 -19.42
N ILE A 55 9.82 5.18 -18.68
CA ILE A 55 10.51 3.88 -18.57
C ILE A 55 10.47 3.15 -19.92
N ALA A 56 9.31 3.09 -20.57
CA ALA A 56 9.15 2.42 -21.85
C ALA A 56 10.04 3.06 -22.94
N LYS A 57 10.21 4.39 -22.92
CA LYS A 57 11.08 5.13 -23.83
C LYS A 57 12.58 4.93 -23.53
N ASN A 58 12.96 4.71 -22.28
CA ASN A 58 14.36 4.60 -21.87
C ASN A 58 14.53 3.67 -20.65
N PRO A 59 14.48 2.34 -20.86
CA PRO A 59 14.48 1.37 -19.77
C PRO A 59 15.83 1.34 -19.03
N GLU A 60 16.95 1.66 -19.69
CA GLU A 60 18.27 1.67 -19.05
C GLU A 60 18.45 2.80 -18.02
N ARG A 61 17.51 3.76 -17.93
CA ARG A 61 17.49 4.74 -16.82
C ARG A 61 17.07 4.14 -15.48
N LEU A 62 16.42 2.98 -15.48
CA LEU A 62 16.06 2.31 -14.24
C LEU A 62 17.32 1.84 -13.53
N LYS A 63 17.42 2.19 -12.25
CA LYS A 63 18.46 1.71 -11.36
C LYS A 63 17.86 0.79 -10.31
N PRO A 64 18.61 -0.23 -9.85
CA PRO A 64 18.21 -1.03 -8.69
C PRO A 64 17.97 -0.14 -7.48
N ILE A 65 16.90 -0.42 -6.73
CA ILE A 65 16.50 0.39 -5.57
C ILE A 65 17.57 0.39 -4.47
N GLU A 66 18.40 -0.64 -4.43
CA GLU A 66 19.54 -0.77 -3.53
C GLU A 66 20.50 0.42 -3.69
N SER A 67 20.69 0.92 -4.91
CA SER A 67 21.54 2.08 -5.18
C SER A 67 21.00 3.34 -4.51
N LEU A 68 19.67 3.51 -4.49
CA LEU A 68 19.02 4.63 -3.80
C LEU A 68 19.21 4.53 -2.29
N PHE A 69 19.04 3.34 -1.71
CA PHE A 69 19.23 3.16 -0.27
C PHE A 69 20.68 3.43 0.16
N GLU A 70 21.67 3.02 -0.63
CA GLU A 70 23.07 3.34 -0.37
C GLU A 70 23.35 4.85 -0.47
N GLU A 71 22.76 5.57 -1.43
CA GLU A 71 22.88 7.03 -1.52
C GLU A 71 22.24 7.75 -0.33
N LEU A 72 21.09 7.27 0.15
CA LEU A 72 20.41 7.85 1.32
C LEU A 72 21.18 7.63 2.62
N LYS A 73 21.76 6.44 2.82
CA LYS A 73 22.61 6.14 3.99
C LYS A 73 23.84 7.05 4.07
N ARG A 74 24.44 7.41 2.93
CA ARG A 74 25.61 8.30 2.89
C ARG A 74 25.32 9.74 3.30
N LYS A 75 24.05 10.16 3.28
CA LYS A 75 23.63 11.53 3.63
C LYS A 75 23.21 11.68 5.10
N ILE A 76 23.20 10.59 5.86
CA ILE A 76 22.91 10.53 7.30
C ILE A 76 24.23 10.32 8.03
#